data_AF-A0A0R3WS38-F1
#
_entry.id   AF-A0A0R3WS38-F1
#
_cell.length_a   1.000
_cell.length_b   1.000
_cell.length_c   1.000
_cell.angle_alpha   90.00
_cell.angle_beta   90.00
_cell.angle_gamma   90.00
#
_symmetry.space_group_name_H-M   'P 1'
#
loop_
_entity.id
_entity.type
_entity.pdbx_description
1 polymer ?
#
loop_
_entity_poly.entity_id
_entity_poly.type
_entity_poly.pdbx_seq_one_letter_code
_entity_poly.pdbx_strand_id
1 'polypeptide(L)'
;LPFEENLIKNPYSVKAWLRYVQFQKSGSPHILYLTYERALKQLPGSYKLWYNYLKLRRQHSRRMCPGSLIYEETNNAHERALVTMHKMPRIWTDYLQFLMFQGYVTLTRRTFDRALKALPITQHERIWRIYLRFADKHGAGVNESCARIYRRYIKFAPDDVERFINFLIRNGNVNEAAVLLAKAINEENFVSREGKSKFQLWQVLCDLLVKNPMKITSLDADAIIRQGISRYTDQVYDFLVLPHFIVCFTHELHVQQVGILWTSLADFYIRSGNLPRARDVYAEAISSVITVRDFSQTFDAYAEFEQSITKARMEALEKCSSVTETDEMEVELCLARLESLMERRPLLLNSVLLRQNPHNVNDWLQRVELLEPQGPRKQIEAFMEGISSVDPATCLKIAKATAGRPSTLWIELARLYEKHNQLSDARMVLQKATGVGFIHVEDLASIWCEWAEMEIRHGEIEAALQLLARAVTPTASHKVDYYDRSEPVQNRLHKSLRLWTLYTDLEESFGTFQTTKAAYDRMIDYRIATPQIIMNYGLFLEEHNYFEEAFKAYEKGVAIFRWPNVFDIWATYLTNFMERYGGSKLERARDLFEQCLERCPSKFAKREFLSASTGQRKFTLNAVTFQQLLY
;
A
#
# COMPACT_ATOMS: atom_id res chain seq x y z
N LEU A 1 -0.05 37.33 81.16
CA LEU A 1 -0.88 38.33 81.85
C LEU A 1 -1.94 38.99 80.92
N PRO A 2 -1.71 40.04 80.10
CA PRO A 2 -2.82 40.67 79.34
C PRO A 2 -3.52 39.75 78.32
N PHE A 3 -2.76 38.86 77.68
CA PHE A 3 -3.34 37.88 76.76
C PHE A 3 -4.08 36.75 77.48
N GLU A 4 -3.67 36.38 78.69
CA GLU A 4 -4.34 35.33 79.47
C GLU A 4 -5.67 35.82 80.04
N GLU A 5 -5.74 37.07 80.49
CA GLU A 5 -7.01 37.71 80.88
C GLU A 5 -7.98 37.83 79.70
N ASN A 6 -7.48 38.17 78.51
CA ASN A 6 -8.29 38.21 77.29
C ASN A 6 -8.78 36.82 76.85
N LEU A 7 -8.03 35.76 77.15
CA LEU A 7 -8.43 34.38 76.88
C LEU A 7 -9.44 33.85 77.90
N ILE A 8 -9.33 34.26 79.17
CA ILE A 8 -10.35 33.99 80.19
C ILE A 8 -11.67 34.69 79.83
N LYS A 9 -11.60 35.93 79.34
CA LYS A 9 -12.78 36.69 78.89
C LYS A 9 -13.40 36.15 77.60
N ASN A 10 -12.60 35.65 76.65
CA ASN A 10 -13.08 35.14 75.37
C ASN A 10 -12.45 33.78 74.99
N PRO A 11 -12.81 32.67 75.68
CA PRO A 11 -12.20 31.36 75.46
C PRO A 11 -12.44 30.77 74.06
N TYR A 12 -13.55 31.13 73.42
CA TYR A 12 -13.95 30.59 72.13
C TYR A 12 -13.47 31.41 70.91
N SER A 13 -12.74 32.51 71.13
CA SER A 13 -12.27 33.36 70.04
C SER A 13 -10.96 32.85 69.43
N VAL A 14 -11.03 32.31 68.21
CA VAL A 14 -9.85 31.86 67.45
C VAL A 14 -8.83 32.99 67.24
N LYS A 15 -9.28 34.24 67.07
CA LYS A 15 -8.38 35.40 66.87
C LYS A 15 -7.55 35.71 68.12
N ALA A 16 -8.14 35.58 69.31
CA ALA A 16 -7.44 35.81 70.58
C ALA A 16 -6.34 34.75 70.79
N TRP A 17 -6.66 33.48 70.54
CA TRP A 17 -5.68 32.39 70.57
C TRP A 17 -4.56 32.55 69.55
N LEU A 18 -4.86 32.97 68.32
CA LEU A 18 -3.83 33.19 67.30
C LEU A 18 -2.87 34.35 67.65
N ARG A 19 -3.36 35.44 68.24
CA ARG A 19 -2.51 36.54 68.73
C ARG A 19 -1.61 36.08 69.89
N TYR A 20 -2.17 35.29 70.81
CA TYR A 20 -1.40 34.72 71.91
C TYR A 20 -0.30 33.78 71.42
N VAL A 21 -0.62 32.93 70.46
CA VAL A 21 0.35 32.06 69.77
C VAL A 21 1.42 32.87 69.05
N GLN A 22 1.07 33.97 68.37
CA GLN A 22 2.04 34.83 67.69
C GLN A 22 3.04 35.47 68.67
N PHE A 23 2.56 35.91 69.83
CA PHE A 23 3.43 36.41 70.90
C PHE A 23 4.37 35.31 71.41
N GLN A 24 3.87 34.09 71.59
CA GLN A 24 4.66 32.96 72.09
C GLN A 24 5.62 32.34 71.07
N LYS A 25 5.59 32.78 69.79
CA LYS A 25 6.54 32.29 68.77
C LYS A 25 7.99 32.68 69.05
N SER A 26 8.23 33.72 69.85
CA SER A 26 9.57 34.11 70.30
C SER A 26 10.07 33.29 71.51
N GLY A 27 9.20 32.50 72.13
CA GLY A 27 9.51 31.68 73.31
C GLY A 27 10.00 30.26 72.98
N SER A 28 10.24 29.46 74.03
CA SER A 28 10.64 28.05 73.89
C SER A 28 9.58 27.21 73.15
N PRO A 29 9.97 26.29 72.25
CA PRO A 29 9.03 25.43 71.51
C PRO A 29 8.06 24.63 72.41
N HIS A 30 8.48 24.26 73.62
CA HIS A 30 7.65 23.52 74.57
C HIS A 30 6.46 24.35 75.07
N ILE A 31 6.70 25.62 75.42
CA ILE A 31 5.66 26.57 75.85
C ILE A 31 4.68 26.79 74.71
N LEU A 32 5.19 26.93 73.49
CA LEU A 32 4.35 27.06 72.30
C LEU A 32 3.44 25.85 72.10
N TYR A 33 3.93 24.61 72.25
CA TYR A 33 3.09 23.43 72.21
C TYR A 33 1.98 23.45 73.26
N LEU A 34 2.33 23.76 74.52
CA LEU A 34 1.35 23.84 75.60
C LEU A 34 0.26 24.88 75.32
N THR A 35 0.61 26.03 74.74
CA THR A 35 -0.39 27.05 74.36
C THR A 35 -1.34 26.56 73.27
N TYR A 36 -0.85 25.85 72.26
CA TYR A 36 -1.70 25.22 71.26
C TYR A 36 -2.58 24.12 71.86
N GLU A 37 -2.05 23.30 72.77
CA GLU A 37 -2.85 22.24 73.40
C GLU A 37 -3.95 22.80 74.30
N ARG A 38 -3.70 23.92 75.00
CA ARG A 38 -4.74 24.66 75.73
C ARG A 38 -5.79 25.23 74.77
N ALA A 39 -5.36 25.81 73.65
CA ALA A 39 -6.27 26.34 72.63
C ALA A 39 -7.15 25.26 72.00
N LEU A 40 -6.58 24.09 71.70
CA LEU A 40 -7.28 22.97 71.05
C LEU A 40 -8.23 22.22 72.00
N LYS A 41 -7.97 22.23 73.32
CA LYS A 41 -8.93 21.74 74.33
C LYS A 41 -10.21 22.59 74.34
N GLN A 42 -10.09 23.90 74.14
CA GLN A 42 -11.23 24.82 74.13
C GLN A 42 -11.92 24.88 72.75
N LEU A 43 -11.15 24.75 71.66
CA LEU A 43 -11.64 24.87 70.28
C LEU A 43 -11.19 23.68 69.42
N PRO A 44 -11.78 22.48 69.62
CA PRO A 44 -11.38 21.28 68.91
C PRO A 44 -11.69 21.33 67.41
N GLY A 45 -12.67 22.11 66.96
CA GLY A 45 -13.07 22.23 65.55
C GLY A 45 -12.32 23.26 64.72
N SER A 46 -11.37 24.02 65.30
CA SER A 46 -10.71 25.11 64.60
C SER A 46 -9.60 24.61 63.65
N TYR A 47 -9.90 24.60 62.34
CA TYR A 47 -8.95 24.22 61.31
C TYR A 47 -7.65 25.05 61.35
N LYS A 48 -7.75 26.37 61.56
CA LYS A 48 -6.58 27.26 61.53
C LYS A 48 -5.60 26.97 62.66
N LEU A 49 -6.12 26.66 63.86
CA LEU A 49 -5.28 26.33 65.02
C LEU A 49 -4.59 24.98 64.82
N TRP A 50 -5.35 23.97 64.41
CA TRP A 50 -4.79 22.65 64.12
C TRP A 50 -3.77 22.67 62.98
N TYR A 51 -4.05 23.35 61.87
CA TYR A 51 -3.14 23.41 60.74
C TYR A 51 -1.79 24.05 61.13
N ASN A 52 -1.82 25.17 61.85
CA ASN A 52 -0.61 25.84 62.32
C ASN A 52 0.16 25.00 63.35
N TYR A 53 -0.55 24.35 64.27
CA TYR A 53 0.04 23.46 65.27
C TYR A 53 0.77 22.27 64.62
N LEU A 54 0.09 21.57 63.70
CA LEU A 54 0.64 20.42 62.98
C LEU A 54 1.81 20.84 62.07
N LYS A 55 1.70 21.99 61.39
CA LYS A 55 2.79 22.54 60.58
C LYS A 55 4.04 22.78 61.42
N LEU A 56 3.88 23.35 62.61
CA LEU A 56 4.97 23.63 63.53
C LEU A 56 5.62 22.33 64.03
N ARG A 57 4.82 21.36 64.50
CA ARG A 57 5.35 20.04 64.92
C ARG A 57 6.11 19.33 63.80
N ARG A 58 5.61 19.35 62.57
CA ARG A 58 6.33 18.79 61.41
C ARG A 58 7.65 19.49 61.10
N GLN A 59 7.72 20.81 61.29
CA GLN A 59 8.98 21.54 61.09
C GLN A 59 10.02 21.15 62.14
N HIS A 60 9.60 20.96 63.39
CA HIS A 60 10.49 20.49 64.45
C HIS A 60 10.91 19.04 64.28
N SER A 61 9.98 18.15 63.91
CA SER A 61 10.31 16.74 63.68
C SER A 61 11.32 16.56 62.53
N ARG A 62 11.22 17.36 61.46
CA ARG A 62 12.16 17.32 60.32
C ARG A 62 13.61 17.65 60.70
N ARG A 63 13.84 18.37 61.81
CA ARG A 63 15.20 18.70 62.29
C ARG A 63 15.83 17.56 63.10
N MET A 64 15.07 16.53 63.44
CA MET A 64 15.50 15.42 64.31
C MET A 64 15.55 14.11 63.54
N CYS A 65 16.33 13.15 64.04
CA CYS A 65 16.45 11.82 63.44
C CYS A 65 15.08 11.11 63.34
N PRO A 66 14.79 10.42 62.21
CA PRO A 66 13.60 9.59 62.06
C PRO A 66 13.49 8.55 63.18
N GLY A 67 12.31 8.41 63.79
CA GLY A 67 12.06 7.45 64.87
C GLY A 67 12.24 7.99 66.30
N SER A 68 12.58 9.28 66.47
CA SER A 68 12.55 9.92 67.79
C SER A 68 11.13 10.08 68.34
N LEU A 69 10.99 10.17 69.66
CA LEU A 69 9.71 10.38 70.38
C LEU A 69 8.86 11.52 69.78
N ILE A 70 9.51 12.56 69.26
CA ILE A 70 8.86 13.71 68.61
C ILE A 70 8.04 13.29 67.37
N TYR A 71 8.49 12.28 66.61
CA TYR A 71 7.73 11.74 65.49
C TYR A 71 6.47 11.03 65.96
N GLU A 72 6.55 10.23 67.03
CA GLU A 72 5.39 9.56 67.62
C GLU A 72 4.39 10.56 68.19
N GLU A 73 4.86 11.58 68.92
CA GLU A 73 3.99 12.66 69.41
C GLU A 73 3.33 13.43 68.28
N THR A 74 4.04 13.65 67.17
CA THR A 74 3.51 14.33 65.98
C THR A 74 2.48 13.45 65.27
N ASN A 75 2.70 12.13 65.20
CA ASN A 75 1.72 11.16 64.70
C ASN A 75 0.46 11.15 65.58
N ASN A 76 0.62 11.15 66.90
CA ASN A 76 -0.47 11.22 67.87
C ASN A 76 -1.25 12.54 67.75
N ALA A 77 -0.55 13.67 67.54
CA ALA A 77 -1.19 14.95 67.29
C ALA A 77 -2.01 14.94 65.99
N HIS A 78 -1.51 14.29 64.95
CA HIS A 78 -2.24 14.09 63.70
C HIS A 78 -3.48 13.19 63.87
N GLU A 79 -3.37 12.05 64.56
CA GLU A 79 -4.52 11.18 64.85
C GLU A 79 -5.59 11.90 65.67
N ARG A 80 -5.21 12.71 66.68
CA ARG A 80 -6.16 13.57 67.43
C ARG A 80 -6.86 14.59 66.53
N ALA A 81 -6.12 15.22 65.60
CA ALA A 81 -6.69 16.17 64.66
C ALA A 81 -7.73 15.50 63.74
N LEU A 82 -7.48 14.26 63.34
CA LEU A 82 -8.36 13.52 62.44
C LEU A 82 -9.67 13.09 63.11
N VAL A 83 -9.72 12.90 64.43
CA VAL A 83 -10.97 12.63 65.17
C VAL A 83 -12.00 13.75 64.94
N THR A 84 -11.54 15.01 64.89
CA THR A 84 -12.42 16.18 64.78
C THR A 84 -12.57 16.70 63.35
N MET A 85 -11.53 16.58 62.51
CA MET A 85 -11.51 17.14 61.15
C MET A 85 -11.28 16.10 60.05
N HIS A 86 -11.87 14.92 60.18
CA HIS A 86 -11.74 13.84 59.20
C HIS A 86 -12.20 14.22 57.77
N LYS A 87 -13.05 15.25 57.61
CA LYS A 87 -13.56 15.71 56.29
C LYS A 87 -12.61 16.63 55.53
N MET A 88 -11.45 17.00 56.09
CA MET A 88 -10.56 18.03 55.51
C MET A 88 -9.34 17.41 54.79
N PRO A 89 -9.24 17.47 53.45
CA PRO A 89 -8.18 16.82 52.69
C PRO A 89 -6.76 17.26 53.02
N ARG A 90 -6.56 18.56 53.31
CA ARG A 90 -5.21 19.11 53.53
C ARG A 90 -4.52 18.46 54.74
N ILE A 91 -5.27 18.15 55.79
CA ILE A 91 -4.73 17.51 56.99
C ILE A 91 -4.31 16.08 56.65
N TRP A 92 -5.13 15.36 55.89
CA TRP A 92 -4.80 14.04 55.37
C TRP A 92 -3.57 14.06 54.46
N THR A 93 -3.51 14.94 53.46
CA THR A 93 -2.36 14.98 52.54
C THR A 93 -1.05 15.26 53.27
N ASP A 94 -1.08 16.18 54.23
CA ASP A 94 0.11 16.50 55.01
C ASP A 94 0.52 15.35 55.93
N TYR A 95 -0.44 14.67 56.56
CA TYR A 95 -0.19 13.51 57.41
C TYR A 95 0.40 12.35 56.61
N LEU A 96 -0.19 12.05 55.44
CA LEU A 96 0.26 10.99 54.54
C LEU A 96 1.67 11.26 54.02
N GLN A 97 1.98 12.51 53.61
CA GLN A 97 3.36 12.89 53.23
C GLN A 97 4.34 12.75 54.39
N PHE A 98 3.91 13.06 55.62
CA PHE A 98 4.75 12.92 56.81
C PHE A 98 5.04 11.44 57.13
N LEU A 99 4.03 10.57 57.05
CA LEU A 99 4.22 9.13 57.23
C LEU A 99 5.09 8.52 56.11
N MET A 100 4.95 9.00 54.87
CA MET A 100 5.84 8.58 53.77
C MET A 100 7.31 8.93 54.03
N PHE A 101 7.59 10.01 54.76
CA PHE A 101 8.95 10.35 55.17
C PHE A 101 9.50 9.41 56.24
N GLN A 102 8.64 8.85 57.10
CA GLN A 102 9.04 7.91 58.16
C GLN A 102 9.34 6.50 57.64
N GLY A 103 8.81 6.12 56.47
CA GLY A 103 9.09 4.82 55.85
C GLY A 103 8.27 3.63 56.38
N TYR A 104 7.32 3.84 57.30
CA TYR A 104 6.46 2.75 57.81
C TYR A 104 5.39 2.31 56.79
N VAL A 105 5.71 1.32 55.96
CA VAL A 105 4.89 0.88 54.81
C VAL A 105 3.47 0.39 55.19
N THR A 106 3.32 -0.33 56.29
CA THR A 106 2.02 -0.89 56.70
C THR A 106 1.11 0.18 57.31
N LEU A 107 1.67 1.07 58.12
CA LEU A 107 0.97 2.19 58.73
C LEU A 107 0.54 3.21 57.68
N THR A 108 1.43 3.58 56.76
CA THR A 108 1.10 4.47 55.64
C THR A 108 -0.04 3.89 54.81
N ARG A 109 0.01 2.60 54.43
CA ARG A 109 -1.05 1.95 53.66
C ARG A 109 -2.41 2.01 54.38
N ARG A 110 -2.46 1.63 55.66
CA ARG A 110 -3.70 1.66 56.47
C ARG A 110 -4.26 3.07 56.62
N THR A 111 -3.39 4.08 56.75
CA THR A 111 -3.80 5.48 56.86
C THR A 111 -4.29 6.04 55.52
N PHE A 112 -3.69 5.65 54.38
CA PHE A 112 -4.24 5.92 53.05
C PHE A 112 -5.64 5.32 52.88
N ASP A 113 -5.84 4.07 53.30
CA ASP A 113 -7.15 3.40 53.26
C ASP A 113 -8.19 4.12 54.13
N ARG A 114 -7.81 4.59 55.33
CA ARG A 114 -8.66 5.42 56.20
C ARG A 114 -8.98 6.77 55.56
N ALA A 115 -8.01 7.42 54.92
CA ALA A 115 -8.22 8.70 54.24
C ALA A 115 -9.23 8.58 53.09
N LEU A 116 -9.12 7.53 52.26
CA LEU A 116 -10.06 7.27 51.16
C LEU A 116 -11.48 6.94 51.65
N LYS A 117 -11.63 6.33 52.84
CA LYS A 117 -12.95 6.10 53.45
C LYS A 117 -13.57 7.37 54.04
N ALA A 118 -12.73 8.25 54.60
CA ALA A 118 -13.20 9.44 55.30
C ALA A 118 -13.60 10.60 54.38
N LEU A 119 -13.05 10.65 53.16
CA LEU A 119 -13.21 11.77 52.23
C LEU A 119 -14.16 11.46 51.07
N PRO A 120 -14.90 12.46 50.57
CA PRO A 120 -15.73 12.33 49.37
C PRO A 120 -14.93 11.99 48.11
N ILE A 121 -15.58 11.32 47.16
CA ILE A 121 -14.97 10.84 45.91
C ILE A 121 -14.30 11.94 45.07
N THR A 122 -14.86 13.16 45.09
CA THR A 122 -14.31 14.32 44.36
C THR A 122 -12.90 14.73 44.82
N GLN A 123 -12.49 14.31 46.02
CA GLN A 123 -11.19 14.66 46.60
C GLN A 123 -10.19 13.50 46.53
N HIS A 124 -10.61 12.33 46.06
CA HIS A 124 -9.78 11.13 45.99
C HIS A 124 -8.59 11.33 45.04
N GLU A 125 -8.74 12.11 43.97
CA GLU A 125 -7.67 12.38 43.02
C GLU A 125 -6.40 12.95 43.71
N ARG A 126 -6.57 13.84 44.68
CA ARG A 126 -5.43 14.44 45.42
C ARG A 126 -4.70 13.41 46.27
N ILE A 127 -5.42 12.45 46.83
CA ILE A 127 -4.83 11.37 47.63
C ILE A 127 -4.17 10.35 46.73
N TRP A 128 -4.83 9.93 45.65
CA TRP A 128 -4.28 9.00 44.67
C TRP A 128 -2.97 9.49 44.08
N ARG A 129 -2.84 10.78 43.75
CA ARG A 129 -1.55 11.35 43.29
C ARG A 129 -0.40 11.11 44.28
N ILE A 130 -0.66 11.15 45.58
CA ILE A 130 0.34 10.90 46.64
C ILE A 130 0.52 9.38 46.82
N TYR A 131 -0.56 8.62 46.78
CA TYR A 131 -0.54 7.18 47.00
C TYR A 131 0.16 6.40 45.88
N LEU A 132 0.03 6.86 44.63
CA LEU A 132 0.77 6.33 43.49
C LEU A 132 2.27 6.63 43.61
N ARG A 133 2.66 7.84 44.06
CA ARG A 133 4.08 8.13 44.35
C ARG A 133 4.64 7.25 45.46
N PHE A 134 3.81 6.88 46.44
CA PHE A 134 4.19 5.92 47.47
C PHE A 134 4.40 4.52 46.88
N ALA A 135 3.49 4.06 46.03
CA ALA A 135 3.62 2.78 45.33
C ALA A 135 4.86 2.74 44.42
N ASP A 136 5.15 3.82 43.70
CA ASP A 136 6.34 3.94 42.83
C ASP A 136 7.65 3.87 43.62
N LYS A 137 7.70 4.46 44.84
CA LYS A 137 8.90 4.44 45.70
C LYS A 137 9.16 3.09 46.36
N HIS A 138 8.11 2.37 46.75
CA HIS A 138 8.23 1.07 47.43
C HIS A 138 8.05 -0.11 46.47
N GLY A 139 7.99 0.16 45.16
CA GLY A 139 7.75 -0.82 44.11
C GLY A 139 8.73 -1.99 44.11
N ALA A 140 10.01 -1.75 44.41
CA ALA A 140 11.06 -2.78 44.36
C ALA A 140 11.01 -3.83 45.49
N GLY A 141 10.35 -3.53 46.62
CA GLY A 141 10.40 -4.40 47.82
C GLY A 141 9.10 -5.14 48.12
N VAL A 142 7.94 -4.60 47.74
CA VAL A 142 6.62 -5.19 48.05
C VAL A 142 5.70 -5.14 46.83
N ASN A 143 6.02 -5.99 45.85
CA ASN A 143 5.33 -6.05 44.55
C ASN A 143 3.82 -6.24 44.70
N GLU A 144 3.38 -7.14 45.57
CA GLU A 144 1.95 -7.50 45.66
C GLU A 144 1.10 -6.42 46.33
N SER A 145 1.59 -5.78 47.39
CA SER A 145 0.84 -4.71 48.07
C SER A 145 0.71 -3.49 47.18
N CYS A 146 1.77 -3.13 46.44
CA CYS A 146 1.72 -2.02 45.49
C CYS A 146 0.83 -2.35 44.29
N ALA A 147 0.86 -3.59 43.78
CA ALA A 147 -0.06 -4.03 42.73
C ALA A 147 -1.53 -3.95 43.18
N ARG A 148 -1.86 -4.34 44.42
CA ARG A 148 -3.24 -4.21 44.97
C ARG A 148 -3.71 -2.74 45.03
N ILE A 149 -2.80 -1.82 45.32
CA ILE A 149 -3.10 -0.37 45.32
C ILE A 149 -3.49 0.08 43.91
N TYR A 150 -2.68 -0.29 42.92
CA TYR A 150 -2.96 0.02 41.53
C TYR A 150 -4.24 -0.66 41.01
N ARG A 151 -4.52 -1.92 41.36
CA ARG A 151 -5.78 -2.60 41.02
C ARG A 151 -7.00 -1.86 41.58
N ARG A 152 -6.89 -1.26 42.77
CA ARG A 152 -7.95 -0.42 43.33
C ARG A 152 -8.06 0.92 42.61
N TYR A 153 -6.93 1.49 42.18
CA TYR A 153 -6.90 2.72 41.41
C TYR A 153 -7.59 2.58 40.04
N ILE A 154 -7.37 1.48 39.33
CA ILE A 154 -8.01 1.21 38.03
C ILE A 154 -9.53 1.15 38.13
N LYS A 155 -10.06 0.62 39.24
CA LYS A 155 -11.52 0.65 39.48
C LYS A 155 -12.08 2.08 39.62
N PHE A 156 -11.24 3.04 40.00
CA PHE A 156 -11.61 4.44 40.12
C PHE A 156 -11.38 5.21 38.81
N ALA A 157 -10.25 5.00 38.15
CA ALA A 157 -9.89 5.63 36.89
C ALA A 157 -9.43 4.56 35.88
N PRO A 158 -10.35 4.04 35.03
CA PRO A 158 -10.00 3.07 34.00
C PRO A 158 -9.10 3.64 32.91
N ASP A 159 -9.08 4.96 32.72
CA ASP A 159 -8.27 5.63 31.68
C ASP A 159 -6.75 5.57 31.96
N ASP A 160 -6.34 5.36 33.21
CA ASP A 160 -4.93 5.39 33.64
C ASP A 160 -4.28 3.99 33.70
N VAL A 161 -4.82 3.01 32.98
CA VAL A 161 -4.29 1.62 32.97
C VAL A 161 -2.84 1.56 32.48
N GLU A 162 -2.43 2.45 31.57
CA GLU A 162 -1.05 2.55 31.07
C GLU A 162 -0.01 2.82 32.16
N ARG A 163 -0.36 3.67 33.13
CA ARG A 163 0.54 3.95 34.25
C ARG A 163 0.78 2.70 35.09
N PHE A 164 -0.24 1.87 35.25
CA PHE A 164 -0.09 0.60 35.96
C PHE A 164 0.75 -0.40 35.16
N ILE A 165 0.53 -0.49 33.85
CA ILE A 165 1.35 -1.33 32.96
C ILE A 165 2.83 -0.92 33.06
N ASN A 166 3.14 0.37 32.96
CA ASN A 166 4.50 0.89 33.10
C ASN A 166 5.11 0.55 34.47
N PHE A 167 4.30 0.61 35.54
CA PHE A 167 4.73 0.19 36.88
C PHE A 167 5.05 -1.31 36.94
N LEU A 168 4.21 -2.17 36.34
CA LEU A 168 4.42 -3.61 36.31
C LEU A 168 5.66 -4.00 35.50
N ILE A 169 5.90 -3.32 34.36
CA ILE A 169 7.11 -3.52 33.54
C ILE A 169 8.37 -3.17 34.34
N ARG A 170 8.37 -2.03 35.04
CA ARG A 170 9.50 -1.61 35.89
C ARG A 170 9.82 -2.61 37.00
N ASN A 171 8.80 -3.25 37.56
CA ASN A 171 8.95 -4.22 38.64
C ASN A 171 9.13 -5.67 38.16
N GLY A 172 9.18 -5.90 36.84
CA GLY A 172 9.41 -7.22 36.26
C GLY A 172 8.20 -8.17 36.25
N ASN A 173 7.01 -7.72 36.66
CA ASN A 173 5.77 -8.50 36.60
C ASN A 173 5.14 -8.42 35.19
N VAL A 174 5.85 -8.94 34.20
CA VAL A 174 5.51 -8.81 32.78
C VAL A 174 4.21 -9.54 32.42
N ASN A 175 3.91 -10.67 33.09
CA ASN A 175 2.72 -11.48 32.79
C ASN A 175 1.43 -10.72 33.09
N GLU A 176 1.36 -10.09 34.27
CA GLU A 176 0.19 -9.30 34.64
C GLU A 176 0.06 -8.06 33.74
N ALA A 177 1.19 -7.45 33.36
CA ALA A 177 1.21 -6.33 32.44
C ALA A 177 0.63 -6.72 31.06
N ALA A 178 1.04 -7.86 30.52
CA ALA A 178 0.58 -8.36 29.23
C ALA A 178 -0.92 -8.68 29.23
N VAL A 179 -1.44 -9.31 30.29
CA VAL A 179 -2.88 -9.61 30.43
C VAL A 179 -3.71 -8.32 30.51
N LEU A 180 -3.21 -7.31 31.22
CA LEU A 180 -3.91 -6.03 31.33
C LEU A 180 -3.87 -5.22 30.03
N LEU A 181 -2.74 -5.24 29.32
CA LEU A 181 -2.63 -4.68 27.97
C LEU A 181 -3.61 -5.34 27.02
N ALA A 182 -3.66 -6.68 26.98
CA ALA A 182 -4.58 -7.42 26.12
C ALA A 182 -6.05 -7.08 26.41
N LYS A 183 -6.42 -6.97 27.69
CA LYS A 183 -7.77 -6.52 28.09
C LYS A 183 -8.06 -5.09 27.64
N ALA A 184 -7.12 -4.17 27.86
CA ALA A 184 -7.28 -2.77 27.46
C ALA A 184 -7.41 -2.62 25.92
N ILE A 185 -6.74 -3.46 25.14
CA ILE A 185 -6.86 -3.44 23.67
C ILE A 185 -8.23 -3.98 23.22
N ASN A 186 -8.74 -5.01 23.88
CA ASN A 186 -10.03 -5.62 23.52
C ASN A 186 -11.22 -4.73 23.91
N GLU A 187 -11.06 -3.81 24.85
CA GLU A 187 -12.08 -2.84 25.20
C GLU A 187 -12.23 -1.75 24.11
N GLU A 188 -13.41 -1.67 23.49
CA GLU A 188 -13.67 -0.73 22.40
C GLU A 188 -13.63 0.74 22.85
N ASN A 189 -14.00 1.01 24.10
CA ASN A 189 -14.11 2.34 24.70
C ASN A 189 -12.79 2.87 25.28
N PHE A 190 -11.70 2.10 25.24
CA PHE A 190 -10.44 2.54 25.84
C PHE A 190 -9.79 3.65 25.00
N VAL A 191 -9.63 4.82 25.61
CA VAL A 191 -8.85 5.94 25.07
C VAL A 191 -7.67 6.18 25.99
N SER A 192 -6.46 6.05 25.44
CA SER A 192 -5.22 6.36 26.14
C SER A 192 -5.22 7.81 26.62
N ARG A 193 -4.93 8.03 27.91
CA ARG A 193 -4.65 9.38 28.43
C ARG A 193 -3.37 9.99 27.84
N GLU A 194 -2.42 9.15 27.44
CA GLU A 194 -1.19 9.57 26.76
C GLU A 194 -1.41 9.82 25.26
N GLY A 195 -2.62 9.57 24.74
CA GLY A 195 -2.97 9.75 23.33
C GLY A 195 -2.41 8.66 22.39
N LYS A 196 -1.95 7.53 22.95
CA LYS A 196 -1.43 6.41 22.15
C LYS A 196 -2.55 5.77 21.34
N SER A 197 -2.24 5.43 20.09
CA SER A 197 -3.16 4.66 19.25
C SER A 197 -3.25 3.21 19.76
N LYS A 198 -4.38 2.54 19.49
CA LYS A 198 -4.55 1.11 19.82
C LYS A 198 -3.44 0.24 19.19
N PHE A 199 -2.96 0.62 18.01
CA PHE A 199 -1.81 -0.02 17.37
C PHE A 199 -0.50 0.18 18.15
N GLN A 200 -0.20 1.38 18.64
CA GLN A 200 0.99 1.58 19.46
C GLN A 200 0.95 0.76 20.75
N LEU A 201 -0.24 0.59 21.36
CA LEU A 201 -0.43 -0.32 22.49
C LEU A 201 -0.21 -1.78 22.09
N TRP A 202 -0.64 -2.15 20.88
CA TRP A 202 -0.38 -3.46 20.30
C TRP A 202 1.12 -3.72 20.08
N GLN A 203 1.84 -2.75 19.54
CA GLN A 203 3.29 -2.84 19.37
C GLN A 203 4.01 -2.97 20.71
N VAL A 204 3.60 -2.21 21.73
CA VAL A 204 4.14 -2.35 23.10
C VAL A 204 3.83 -3.75 23.66
N LEU A 205 2.65 -4.30 23.40
CA LEU A 205 2.31 -5.67 23.79
C LEU A 205 3.21 -6.70 23.07
N CYS A 206 3.37 -6.58 21.75
CA CYS A 206 4.27 -7.43 20.96
C CYS A 206 5.71 -7.35 21.48
N ASP A 207 6.25 -6.15 21.71
CA ASP A 207 7.59 -5.95 22.27
C ASP A 207 7.76 -6.64 23.63
N LEU A 208 6.73 -6.60 24.49
CA LEU A 208 6.79 -7.25 25.80
C LEU A 208 6.76 -8.77 25.69
N LEU A 209 5.95 -9.30 24.77
CA LEU A 209 5.88 -10.74 24.47
C LEU A 209 7.21 -11.23 23.92
N VAL A 210 7.79 -10.52 22.94
CA VAL A 210 9.07 -10.85 22.32
C VAL A 210 10.22 -10.76 23.33
N LYS A 211 10.30 -9.72 24.16
CA LYS A 211 11.41 -9.56 25.12
C LYS A 211 11.38 -10.58 26.26
N ASN A 212 10.22 -11.16 26.59
CA ASN A 212 10.09 -12.09 27.72
C ASN A 212 9.31 -13.38 27.38
N PRO A 213 9.75 -14.22 26.42
CA PRO A 213 8.98 -15.40 26.00
C PRO A 213 8.78 -16.42 27.12
N MET A 214 9.80 -16.64 27.95
CA MET A 214 9.76 -17.67 29.01
C MET A 214 9.00 -17.23 30.27
N LYS A 215 8.81 -15.92 30.47
CA LYS A 215 8.11 -15.44 31.67
C LYS A 215 6.61 -15.52 31.48
N ILE A 216 6.11 -15.26 30.26
CA ILE A 216 4.69 -15.12 29.96
C ILE A 216 4.10 -16.50 29.66
N THR A 217 3.56 -17.13 30.69
CA THR A 217 2.89 -18.44 30.59
C THR A 217 1.37 -18.34 30.43
N SER A 218 0.80 -17.17 30.70
CA SER A 218 -0.66 -16.97 30.77
C SER A 218 -1.31 -16.58 29.44
N LEU A 219 -0.52 -16.27 28.42
CA LEU A 219 -1.01 -15.78 27.14
C LEU A 219 -0.27 -16.49 26.01
N ASP A 220 -1.01 -17.00 25.04
CA ASP A 220 -0.46 -17.56 23.82
C ASP A 220 -0.04 -16.41 22.90
N ALA A 221 1.25 -16.07 22.93
CA ALA A 221 1.81 -14.96 22.15
C ALA A 221 1.54 -15.11 20.64
N ASP A 222 1.59 -16.34 20.11
CA ASP A 222 1.33 -16.64 18.70
C ASP A 222 -0.11 -16.30 18.30
N ALA A 223 -1.10 -16.77 19.07
CA ALA A 223 -2.51 -16.51 18.80
C ALA A 223 -2.83 -15.01 18.86
N ILE A 224 -2.23 -14.29 19.83
CA ILE A 224 -2.39 -12.84 19.96
C ILE A 224 -1.81 -12.16 18.73
N ILE A 225 -0.54 -12.37 18.39
CA ILE A 225 0.10 -11.64 17.27
C ILE A 225 -0.62 -11.96 15.95
N ARG A 226 -1.05 -13.21 15.73
CA ARG A 226 -1.88 -13.61 14.57
C ARG A 226 -3.23 -12.91 14.53
N GLN A 227 -3.91 -12.77 15.66
CA GLN A 227 -5.13 -11.96 15.77
C GLN A 227 -4.87 -10.50 15.41
N GLY A 228 -3.72 -9.95 15.81
CA GLY A 228 -3.28 -8.62 15.42
C GLY A 228 -3.13 -8.49 13.92
N ILE A 229 -2.42 -9.44 13.30
CA ILE A 229 -2.22 -9.47 11.84
C ILE A 229 -3.58 -9.50 11.13
N SER A 230 -4.49 -10.42 11.47
CA SER A 230 -5.82 -10.51 10.87
C SER A 230 -6.64 -9.22 11.04
N ARG A 231 -6.67 -8.65 12.25
CA ARG A 231 -7.46 -7.43 12.52
C ARG A 231 -6.96 -6.22 11.72
N TYR A 232 -5.65 -6.09 11.53
CA TYR A 232 -5.07 -4.98 10.78
C TYR A 232 -5.03 -5.25 9.27
N THR A 233 -5.01 -6.50 8.81
CA THR A 233 -5.21 -6.81 7.38
C THR A 233 -6.64 -6.53 6.94
N ASP A 234 -7.65 -6.84 7.76
CA ASP A 234 -9.06 -6.68 7.40
C ASP A 234 -9.50 -5.20 7.36
N GLN A 235 -8.93 -4.36 8.23
CA GLN A 235 -9.19 -2.90 8.21
C GLN A 235 -8.68 -2.23 6.92
N VAL A 236 -7.69 -2.80 6.24
CA VAL A 236 -7.21 -2.32 4.94
C VAL A 236 -8.22 -2.65 3.83
N TYR A 237 -8.94 -3.77 3.93
CA TYR A 237 -9.96 -4.16 2.96
C TYR A 237 -11.24 -3.33 3.04
N ASP A 238 -11.71 -2.96 4.24
CA ASP A 238 -12.92 -2.13 4.39
C ASP A 238 -12.76 -0.70 3.84
N PHE A 239 -11.53 -0.15 3.86
CA PHE A 239 -11.26 1.19 3.32
C PHE A 239 -11.14 1.23 1.79
N LEU A 240 -10.91 0.08 1.14
CA LEU A 240 -10.83 -0.04 -0.32
C LEU A 240 -12.19 0.12 -1.03
N VAL A 241 -13.30 0.14 -0.29
CA VAL A 241 -14.68 0.29 -0.84
C VAL A 241 -15.15 1.75 -0.91
N LEU A 242 -14.38 2.74 -0.40
CA LEU A 242 -14.76 4.16 -0.44
C LEU A 242 -13.96 4.98 -1.47
N PRO A 243 -14.60 5.93 -2.19
CA PRO A 243 -13.99 6.67 -3.29
C PRO A 243 -12.89 7.66 -2.84
N HIS A 244 -11.65 7.18 -2.94
CA HIS A 244 -10.43 7.77 -3.53
C HIS A 244 -9.96 9.22 -3.29
N PHE A 245 -10.60 10.09 -2.49
CA PHE A 245 -10.15 11.51 -2.46
C PHE A 245 -9.57 12.07 -1.15
N ILE A 246 -9.61 11.36 -0.01
CA ILE A 246 -9.12 11.93 1.27
C ILE A 246 -8.04 11.05 1.96
N VAL A 247 -7.75 9.84 1.48
CA VAL A 247 -7.04 8.84 2.29
C VAL A 247 -5.50 8.85 2.10
N CYS A 248 -4.96 9.59 1.13
CA CYS A 248 -3.53 9.47 0.80
C CYS A 248 -2.55 9.87 1.91
N PHE A 249 -2.95 10.68 2.90
CA PHE A 249 -2.01 11.15 3.94
C PHE A 249 -2.01 10.31 5.24
N THR A 250 -3.06 9.54 5.52
CA THR A 250 -3.15 8.68 6.72
C THR A 250 -2.94 7.20 6.43
N HIS A 251 -3.00 6.80 5.15
CA HIS A 251 -2.75 5.42 4.71
C HIS A 251 -1.27 5.03 4.85
N GLU A 252 -0.34 5.95 4.60
CA GLU A 252 1.09 5.63 4.64
C GLU A 252 1.62 5.28 6.04
N LEU A 253 0.99 5.74 7.13
CA LEU A 253 1.43 5.41 8.50
C LEU A 253 0.81 4.12 9.06
N HIS A 254 -0.42 3.76 8.65
CA HIS A 254 -1.08 2.53 9.12
C HIS A 254 -0.64 1.29 8.34
N VAL A 255 -0.19 1.44 7.10
CA VAL A 255 0.17 0.31 6.25
C VAL A 255 1.58 -0.23 6.53
N GLN A 256 2.46 0.53 7.18
CA GLN A 256 3.84 0.11 7.52
C GLN A 256 3.93 -0.93 8.65
N GLN A 257 2.82 -1.53 9.03
CA GLN A 257 2.64 -2.08 10.37
C GLN A 257 2.59 -3.61 10.38
N VAL A 258 2.14 -4.24 9.28
CA VAL A 258 2.00 -5.70 9.21
C VAL A 258 3.38 -6.37 9.12
N GLY A 259 4.34 -5.76 8.39
CA GLY A 259 5.71 -6.26 8.33
C GLY A 259 6.37 -6.34 9.71
N ILE A 260 6.18 -5.32 10.55
CA ILE A 260 6.71 -5.25 11.92
C ILE A 260 6.09 -6.32 12.82
N LEU A 261 4.80 -6.64 12.63
CA LEU A 261 4.14 -7.69 13.41
C LEU A 261 4.68 -9.08 13.04
N TRP A 262 4.88 -9.36 11.76
CA TRP A 262 5.49 -10.62 11.31
C TRP A 262 6.92 -10.77 11.80
N THR A 263 7.75 -9.71 11.74
CA THR A 263 9.11 -9.76 12.30
C THR A 263 9.09 -9.95 13.81
N SER A 264 8.14 -9.31 14.52
CA SER A 264 7.98 -9.54 15.97
C SER A 264 7.57 -10.98 16.31
N LEU A 265 6.71 -11.61 15.49
CA LEU A 265 6.31 -13.01 15.68
C LEU A 265 7.49 -13.96 15.44
N ALA A 266 8.27 -13.69 14.39
CA ALA A 266 9.46 -14.47 14.11
C ALA A 266 10.50 -14.31 15.24
N ASP A 267 10.76 -13.08 15.70
CA ASP A 267 11.64 -12.80 16.83
C ASP A 267 11.22 -13.51 18.12
N PHE A 268 9.93 -13.67 18.37
CA PHE A 268 9.42 -14.46 19.48
C PHE A 268 9.88 -15.92 19.38
N TYR A 269 9.76 -16.55 18.20
CA TYR A 269 10.20 -17.94 17.98
C TYR A 269 11.72 -18.09 17.99
N ILE A 270 12.46 -17.09 17.51
CA ILE A 270 13.92 -17.05 17.60
C ILE A 270 14.36 -17.06 19.07
N ARG A 271 13.73 -16.22 19.91
CA ARG A 271 14.05 -16.15 21.34
C ARG A 271 13.54 -17.36 22.13
N SER A 272 12.49 -18.02 21.68
CA SER A 272 12.03 -19.29 22.25
C SER A 272 12.91 -20.48 21.84
N GLY A 273 13.89 -20.28 20.95
CA GLY A 273 14.81 -21.32 20.47
C GLY A 273 14.23 -22.24 19.39
N ASN A 274 13.06 -21.94 18.84
CA ASN A 274 12.43 -22.77 17.82
C ASN A 274 12.67 -22.19 16.42
N LEU A 275 13.87 -22.45 15.87
CA LEU A 275 14.31 -21.94 14.57
C LEU A 275 13.44 -22.44 13.39
N PRO A 276 13.01 -23.71 13.33
CA PRO A 276 12.13 -24.17 12.24
C PRO A 276 10.81 -23.39 12.19
N ARG A 277 10.16 -23.16 13.34
CA ARG A 277 8.92 -22.37 13.36
C ARG A 277 9.13 -20.91 12.97
N ALA A 278 10.27 -20.32 13.32
CA ALA A 278 10.61 -18.97 12.86
C ALA A 278 10.70 -18.90 11.33
N ARG A 279 11.26 -19.94 10.68
CA ARG A 279 11.28 -20.05 9.21
C ARG A 279 9.88 -20.20 8.61
N ASP A 280 9.04 -21.03 9.21
CA ASP A 280 7.67 -21.22 8.75
C ASP A 280 6.88 -19.90 8.82
N VAL A 281 7.07 -19.12 9.89
CA VAL A 281 6.48 -17.78 10.04
C VAL A 281 6.99 -16.81 8.98
N TYR A 282 8.29 -16.79 8.69
CA TYR A 282 8.82 -15.94 7.61
C TYR A 282 8.31 -16.36 6.22
N ALA A 283 8.16 -17.66 5.96
CA ALA A 283 7.59 -18.16 4.71
C ALA A 283 6.09 -17.78 4.59
N GLU A 284 5.33 -17.93 5.67
CA GLU A 284 3.94 -17.49 5.76
C GLU A 284 3.83 -15.98 5.54
N ALA A 285 4.71 -15.18 6.16
CA ALA A 285 4.77 -13.73 5.99
C ALA A 285 5.00 -13.35 4.52
N ILE A 286 6.02 -13.93 3.86
CA ILE A 286 6.32 -13.66 2.45
C ILE A 286 5.13 -14.02 1.55
N SER A 287 4.40 -15.09 1.87
CA SER A 287 3.22 -15.50 1.10
C SER A 287 1.96 -14.66 1.36
N SER A 288 1.87 -13.96 2.49
CA SER A 288 0.68 -13.20 2.90
C SER A 288 0.82 -11.69 2.66
N VAL A 289 2.05 -11.17 2.58
CA VAL A 289 2.31 -9.75 2.42
C VAL A 289 1.89 -9.23 1.04
N ILE A 290 1.11 -8.15 1.05
CA ILE A 290 0.59 -7.49 -0.16
C ILE A 290 1.50 -6.31 -0.57
N THR A 291 2.13 -5.62 0.37
CA THR A 291 2.90 -4.40 0.07
C THR A 291 4.38 -4.69 -0.20
N VAL A 292 4.98 -3.97 -1.15
CA VAL A 292 6.41 -4.11 -1.49
C VAL A 292 7.31 -3.70 -0.33
N ARG A 293 6.89 -2.71 0.47
CA ARG A 293 7.68 -2.22 1.62
C ARG A 293 7.69 -3.23 2.76
N ASP A 294 6.53 -3.77 3.13
CA ASP A 294 6.45 -4.83 4.15
C ASP A 294 7.19 -6.09 3.67
N PHE A 295 7.16 -6.38 2.37
CA PHE A 295 7.92 -7.49 1.78
C PHE A 295 9.43 -7.26 1.95
N SER A 296 9.94 -6.07 1.63
CA SER A 296 11.37 -5.78 1.85
C SER A 296 11.74 -5.91 3.32
N GLN A 297 10.95 -5.34 4.24
CA GLN A 297 11.25 -5.43 5.68
C GLN A 297 11.26 -6.88 6.19
N THR A 298 10.26 -7.69 5.82
CA THR A 298 10.18 -9.09 6.24
C THR A 298 11.24 -9.95 5.57
N PHE A 299 11.55 -9.69 4.30
CA PHE A 299 12.61 -10.39 3.56
C PHE A 299 14.00 -10.05 4.09
N ASP A 300 14.29 -8.78 4.32
CA ASP A 300 15.59 -8.34 4.84
C ASP A 300 15.80 -8.88 6.27
N ALA A 301 14.76 -8.89 7.12
CA ALA A 301 14.80 -9.54 8.43
C ALA A 301 15.00 -11.08 8.34
N TYR A 302 14.36 -11.74 7.37
CA TYR A 302 14.55 -13.17 7.15
C TYR A 302 15.97 -13.50 6.65
N ALA A 303 16.52 -12.66 5.76
CA ALA A 303 17.89 -12.78 5.29
C ALA A 303 18.90 -12.56 6.42
N GLU A 304 18.70 -11.52 7.25
CA GLU A 304 19.52 -11.28 8.45
C GLU A 304 19.44 -12.46 9.42
N PHE A 305 18.26 -13.06 9.59
CA PHE A 305 18.07 -14.25 10.41
C PHE A 305 18.86 -15.46 9.89
N GLU A 306 18.71 -15.83 8.61
CA GLU A 306 19.48 -16.96 8.05
C GLU A 306 20.99 -16.66 8.06
N GLN A 307 21.40 -15.42 7.78
CA GLN A 307 22.81 -15.00 7.95
C GLN A 307 23.29 -15.19 9.38
N SER A 308 22.49 -14.80 10.37
CA SER A 308 22.84 -14.94 11.79
C SER A 308 22.97 -16.41 12.20
N ILE A 309 22.13 -17.30 11.68
CA ILE A 309 22.23 -18.74 11.90
C ILE A 309 23.51 -19.29 11.28
N THR A 310 23.75 -18.98 10.00
CA THR A 310 24.94 -19.46 9.29
C THR A 310 26.21 -18.96 9.99
N LYS A 311 26.26 -17.69 10.40
CA LYS A 311 27.38 -17.12 11.15
C LYS A 311 27.57 -17.80 12.51
N ALA A 312 26.51 -17.98 13.29
CA ALA A 312 26.59 -18.64 14.59
C ALA A 312 27.06 -20.10 14.45
N ARG A 313 26.66 -20.79 13.37
CA ARG A 313 27.11 -22.15 13.08
C ARG A 313 28.56 -22.22 12.62
N MET A 314 29.00 -21.31 11.75
CA MET A 314 30.42 -21.20 11.38
C MET A 314 31.31 -20.90 12.60
N GLU A 315 30.92 -19.97 13.47
CA GLU A 315 31.66 -19.68 14.70
C GLU A 315 31.67 -20.86 15.70
N ALA A 316 30.63 -21.70 15.70
CA ALA A 316 30.60 -22.90 16.52
C ALA A 316 31.56 -23.98 15.99
N LEU A 317 31.62 -24.15 14.66
CA LEU A 317 32.60 -25.01 13.99
C LEU A 317 34.04 -24.58 14.28
N GLU A 318 34.35 -23.29 14.17
CA GLU A 318 35.70 -22.78 14.46
C GLU A 318 36.15 -23.02 15.91
N LYS A 319 35.21 -23.03 16.86
CA LYS A 319 35.49 -23.24 18.29
C LYS A 319 35.56 -24.73 18.66
N CYS A 320 34.95 -25.61 17.89
CA CYS A 320 34.98 -27.06 18.12
C CYS A 320 36.27 -27.66 17.55
N SER A 321 37.12 -28.23 18.42
CA SER A 321 38.39 -28.84 18.02
C SER A 321 38.25 -30.15 17.22
N SER A 322 37.06 -30.76 17.21
CA SER A 322 36.72 -31.95 16.43
C SER A 322 35.53 -31.62 15.53
N VAL A 323 35.83 -31.16 14.33
CA VAL A 323 34.80 -30.92 13.30
C VAL A 323 34.29 -32.27 12.81
N THR A 324 32.98 -32.48 12.88
CA THR A 324 32.36 -33.66 12.27
C THR A 324 31.92 -33.31 10.85
N GLU A 325 31.99 -34.27 9.91
CA GLU A 325 31.46 -34.09 8.54
C GLU A 325 29.99 -33.65 8.54
N THR A 326 29.24 -34.01 9.59
CA THR A 326 27.86 -33.57 9.79
C THR A 326 27.72 -32.08 10.08
N ASP A 327 28.65 -31.48 10.84
CA ASP A 327 28.61 -30.05 11.13
C ASP A 327 28.97 -29.21 9.89
N GLU A 328 29.91 -29.69 9.08
CA GLU A 328 30.26 -29.08 7.79
C GLU A 328 29.08 -29.12 6.82
N MET A 329 28.45 -30.29 6.68
CA MET A 329 27.25 -30.46 5.85
C MET A 329 26.08 -29.57 6.33
N GLU A 330 25.91 -29.37 7.64
CA GLU A 330 24.89 -28.45 8.17
C GLU A 330 25.15 -26.99 7.76
N VAL A 331 26.40 -26.55 7.73
CA VAL A 331 26.77 -25.20 7.27
C VAL A 331 26.61 -25.05 5.76
N GLU A 332 27.07 -26.02 4.98
CA GLU A 332 26.85 -26.04 3.53
C GLU A 332 25.35 -25.96 3.19
N LEU A 333 24.53 -26.71 3.93
CA LEU A 333 23.09 -26.70 3.73
C LEU A 333 22.45 -25.35 4.15
N CYS A 334 23.00 -24.66 5.16
CA CYS A 334 22.57 -23.30 5.51
C CYS A 334 22.99 -22.27 4.46
N LEU A 335 24.21 -22.38 3.90
CA LEU A 335 24.70 -21.52 2.82
C LEU A 335 23.87 -21.71 1.54
N ALA A 336 23.65 -22.96 1.12
CA ALA A 336 22.82 -23.28 -0.04
C ALA A 336 21.38 -22.76 0.13
N ARG A 337 20.82 -22.81 1.35
CA ARG A 337 19.52 -22.20 1.64
C ARG A 337 19.54 -20.68 1.47
N LEU A 338 20.56 -20.00 2.01
CA LEU A 338 20.69 -18.55 1.88
C LEU A 338 20.85 -18.13 0.41
N GLU A 339 21.65 -18.85 -0.36
CA GLU A 339 21.79 -18.63 -1.80
C GLU A 339 20.44 -18.81 -2.50
N SER A 340 19.73 -19.91 -2.22
CA SER A 340 18.41 -20.15 -2.79
C SER A 340 17.37 -19.07 -2.41
N LEU A 341 17.49 -18.47 -1.22
CA LEU A 341 16.65 -17.36 -0.79
C LEU A 341 16.94 -16.10 -1.62
N MET A 342 18.22 -15.78 -1.79
CA MET A 342 18.68 -14.61 -2.52
C MET A 342 18.31 -14.69 -4.00
N GLU A 343 18.45 -15.86 -4.62
CA GLU A 343 18.00 -16.12 -6.00
C GLU A 343 16.49 -15.98 -6.16
N ARG A 344 15.71 -16.31 -5.12
CA ARG A 344 14.24 -16.20 -5.15
C ARG A 344 13.73 -14.78 -4.91
N ARG A 345 14.56 -13.84 -4.43
CA ARG A 345 14.13 -12.46 -4.12
C ARG A 345 13.38 -11.79 -5.28
N PRO A 346 13.87 -11.81 -6.54
CA PRO A 346 13.17 -11.17 -7.66
C PRO A 346 11.82 -11.84 -7.96
N LEU A 347 11.75 -13.17 -7.88
CA LEU A 347 10.52 -13.94 -8.11
C LEU A 347 9.47 -13.65 -7.03
N LEU A 348 9.89 -13.56 -5.78
CA LEU A 348 9.01 -13.24 -4.65
C LEU A 348 8.53 -11.79 -4.73
N LEU A 349 9.41 -10.85 -5.05
CA LEU A 349 9.03 -9.45 -5.27
C LEU A 349 8.00 -9.32 -6.40
N ASN A 350 8.24 -9.99 -7.52
CA ASN A 350 7.29 -10.04 -8.63
C ASN A 350 5.94 -10.63 -8.20
N SER A 351 5.94 -11.70 -7.39
CA SER A 351 4.69 -12.26 -6.85
C SER A 351 3.91 -11.27 -5.99
N VAL A 352 4.59 -10.38 -5.25
CA VAL A 352 3.95 -9.33 -4.44
C VAL A 352 3.37 -8.23 -5.33
N LEU A 353 4.07 -7.83 -6.38
CA LEU A 353 3.55 -6.87 -7.37
C LEU A 353 2.27 -7.40 -8.05
N LEU A 354 2.26 -8.68 -8.42
CA LEU A 354 1.09 -9.33 -9.01
C LEU A 354 -0.09 -9.47 -8.02
N ARG A 355 0.16 -9.56 -6.71
CA ARG A 355 -0.90 -9.50 -5.70
C ARG A 355 -1.52 -8.11 -5.58
N GLN A 356 -0.74 -7.05 -5.77
CA GLN A 356 -1.26 -5.69 -5.77
C GLN A 356 -2.11 -5.40 -7.01
N ASN A 357 -1.59 -5.78 -8.18
CA ASN A 357 -2.23 -5.52 -9.47
C ASN A 357 -2.19 -6.79 -10.35
N PRO A 358 -3.16 -7.70 -10.20
CA PRO A 358 -3.24 -8.91 -11.03
C PRO A 358 -3.36 -8.63 -12.53
N HIS A 359 -3.87 -7.44 -12.89
CA HIS A 359 -4.10 -7.03 -14.28
C HIS A 359 -2.90 -6.36 -14.95
N ASN A 360 -1.75 -6.22 -14.28
CA ASN A 360 -0.58 -5.61 -14.89
C ASN A 360 0.19 -6.60 -15.78
N VAL A 361 0.10 -6.38 -17.09
CA VAL A 361 0.73 -7.22 -18.11
C VAL A 361 2.27 -7.16 -18.04
N ASN A 362 2.86 -5.99 -17.75
CA ASN A 362 4.32 -5.85 -17.70
C ASN A 362 4.93 -6.66 -16.54
N ASP A 363 4.23 -6.75 -15.41
CA ASP A 363 4.70 -7.52 -14.25
C ASP A 363 4.65 -9.03 -14.54
N TRP A 364 3.64 -9.48 -15.30
CA TRP A 364 3.59 -10.87 -15.78
C TRP A 364 4.71 -11.17 -16.78
N LEU A 365 5.05 -10.25 -17.67
CA LEU A 365 6.19 -10.40 -18.58
C LEU A 365 7.52 -10.48 -17.81
N GLN A 366 7.73 -9.61 -16.83
CA GLN A 366 8.91 -9.70 -15.94
C GLN A 366 8.96 -11.03 -15.19
N ARG A 367 7.81 -11.59 -14.77
CA ARG A 367 7.75 -12.91 -14.13
C ARG A 367 8.28 -13.99 -15.06
N VAL A 368 7.91 -13.93 -16.33
CA VAL A 368 8.30 -14.90 -17.34
C VAL A 368 9.80 -14.84 -17.62
N GLU A 369 10.34 -13.63 -17.77
CA GLU A 369 11.79 -13.41 -17.92
C GLU A 369 12.54 -13.97 -16.72
N LEU A 370 12.07 -13.68 -15.50
CA LEU A 370 12.67 -14.20 -14.28
C LEU A 370 12.53 -15.72 -14.10
N LEU A 371 11.55 -16.35 -14.76
CA LEU A 371 11.32 -17.80 -14.73
C LEU A 371 12.07 -18.58 -15.82
N GLU A 372 12.76 -17.90 -16.74
CA GLU A 372 13.64 -18.50 -17.75
C GLU A 372 14.60 -19.58 -17.19
N PRO A 373 15.29 -19.37 -16.05
CA PRO A 373 16.18 -20.39 -15.50
C PRO A 373 15.47 -21.60 -14.87
N GLN A 374 14.18 -21.50 -14.50
CA GLN A 374 13.45 -22.61 -13.85
C GLN A 374 12.78 -23.57 -14.83
N GLY A 375 12.88 -23.28 -16.13
CA GLY A 375 12.40 -24.13 -17.21
C GLY A 375 11.04 -23.71 -17.80
N PRO A 376 10.76 -24.16 -19.03
CA PRO A 376 9.67 -23.62 -19.85
C PRO A 376 8.26 -23.98 -19.36
N ARG A 377 8.12 -25.07 -18.60
CA ARG A 377 6.82 -25.46 -18.01
C ARG A 377 6.29 -24.41 -17.04
N LYS A 378 7.16 -23.87 -16.18
CA LYS A 378 6.78 -22.84 -15.20
C LYS A 378 6.50 -21.50 -15.87
N GLN A 379 7.17 -21.20 -16.99
CA GLN A 379 6.85 -20.04 -17.81
C GLN A 379 5.43 -20.16 -18.38
N ILE A 380 5.08 -21.32 -18.93
CA ILE A 380 3.72 -21.59 -19.46
C ILE A 380 2.68 -21.48 -18.35
N GLU A 381 2.91 -22.07 -17.18
CA GLU A 381 2.01 -21.93 -16.02
C GLU A 381 1.82 -20.45 -15.64
N ALA A 382 2.90 -19.68 -15.58
CA ALA A 382 2.83 -18.23 -15.30
C ALA A 382 2.04 -17.47 -16.37
N PHE A 383 2.17 -17.82 -17.65
CA PHE A 383 1.36 -17.24 -18.71
C PHE A 383 -0.11 -17.64 -18.61
N MET A 384 -0.42 -18.88 -18.26
CA MET A 384 -1.80 -19.35 -18.09
C MET A 384 -2.47 -18.68 -16.87
N GLU A 385 -1.72 -18.49 -15.78
CA GLU A 385 -2.16 -17.69 -14.62
C GLU A 385 -2.35 -16.22 -15.01
N GLY A 386 -1.44 -15.66 -15.81
CA GLY A 386 -1.55 -14.30 -16.34
C GLY A 386 -2.78 -14.12 -17.24
N ILE A 387 -3.04 -15.06 -18.14
CA ILE A 387 -4.20 -15.04 -19.04
C ILE A 387 -5.52 -15.20 -18.26
N SER A 388 -5.56 -16.08 -17.27
CA SER A 388 -6.78 -16.29 -16.47
C SER A 388 -7.07 -15.13 -15.50
N SER A 389 -6.04 -14.40 -15.06
CA SER A 389 -6.20 -13.20 -14.22
C SER A 389 -6.49 -11.92 -15.03
N VAL A 390 -6.07 -11.86 -16.29
CA VAL A 390 -6.33 -10.75 -17.21
C VAL A 390 -7.61 -11.04 -18.02
N ASP A 391 -8.76 -10.97 -17.35
CA ASP A 391 -10.06 -11.00 -18.04
C ASP A 391 -10.29 -9.69 -18.84
N PRO A 392 -10.57 -9.76 -20.15
CA PRO A 392 -10.84 -8.56 -20.95
C PRO A 392 -12.10 -7.78 -20.49
N ALA A 393 -13.05 -8.45 -19.84
CA ALA A 393 -14.28 -7.85 -19.34
C ALA A 393 -14.06 -7.00 -18.08
N THR A 394 -13.11 -7.35 -17.22
CA THR A 394 -12.74 -6.54 -16.03
C THR A 394 -11.84 -5.36 -16.41
N CYS A 395 -11.08 -5.51 -17.51
CA CYS A 395 -10.27 -4.44 -18.10
C CYS A 395 -11.12 -3.21 -18.51
N LEU A 396 -12.44 -3.38 -18.77
CA LEU A 396 -13.39 -2.29 -19.04
C LEU A 396 -13.51 -1.29 -17.87
N LYS A 397 -13.27 -1.72 -16.62
CA LYS A 397 -13.28 -0.85 -15.43
C LYS A 397 -11.91 -0.24 -15.10
N ILE A 398 -10.83 -0.83 -15.61
CA ILE A 398 -9.46 -0.60 -15.13
C ILE A 398 -8.55 -0.04 -16.24
N ALA A 399 -9.12 0.46 -17.34
CA ALA A 399 -8.39 1.03 -18.49
C ALA A 399 -7.37 2.15 -18.15
N LYS A 400 -7.32 2.65 -16.91
CA LYS A 400 -6.28 3.57 -16.41
C LYS A 400 -5.08 2.88 -15.74
N ALA A 401 -5.19 1.62 -15.33
CA ALA A 401 -4.14 0.90 -14.59
C ALA A 401 -3.49 -0.26 -15.37
N THR A 402 -3.97 -0.57 -16.59
CA THR A 402 -3.31 -1.55 -17.47
C THR A 402 -2.07 -0.92 -18.10
N ALA A 403 -0.93 -1.03 -17.43
CA ALA A 403 0.37 -0.79 -18.05
C ALA A 403 0.73 -2.00 -18.94
N GLY A 404 0.20 -2.02 -20.17
CA GLY A 404 0.50 -3.04 -21.18
C GLY A 404 -0.73 -3.55 -21.93
N ARG A 405 -0.53 -3.95 -23.19
CA ARG A 405 -1.58 -4.50 -24.03
C ARG A 405 -1.74 -5.99 -23.72
N PRO A 406 -2.92 -6.50 -23.35
CA PRO A 406 -3.13 -7.93 -23.10
C PRO A 406 -2.73 -8.83 -24.29
N SER A 407 -2.69 -8.30 -25.51
CA SER A 407 -2.18 -9.00 -26.69
C SER A 407 -0.72 -9.40 -26.58
N THR A 408 0.13 -8.65 -25.87
CA THR A 408 1.55 -8.99 -25.75
C THR A 408 1.77 -10.29 -24.97
N LEU A 409 0.92 -10.61 -23.98
CA LEU A 409 1.01 -11.89 -23.26
C LEU A 409 0.75 -13.08 -24.19
N TRP A 410 -0.27 -12.98 -25.03
CA TRP A 410 -0.60 -14.03 -26.00
C TRP A 410 0.49 -14.19 -27.06
N ILE A 411 1.08 -13.08 -27.51
CA ILE A 411 2.19 -13.09 -28.47
C ILE A 411 3.45 -13.72 -27.86
N GLU A 412 3.83 -13.32 -26.65
CA GLU A 412 5.02 -13.88 -25.98
C GLU A 412 4.83 -15.36 -25.61
N LEU A 413 3.61 -15.78 -25.24
CA LEU A 413 3.29 -17.19 -25.08
C LEU A 413 3.46 -17.96 -26.39
N ALA A 414 2.96 -17.42 -27.51
CA ALA A 414 3.10 -18.05 -28.82
C ALA A 414 4.58 -18.16 -29.24
N ARG A 415 5.39 -17.12 -29.00
CA ARG A 415 6.84 -17.12 -29.25
C ARG A 415 7.58 -18.16 -28.40
N LEU A 416 7.14 -18.40 -27.16
CA LEU A 416 7.72 -19.48 -26.35
C LEU A 416 7.40 -20.85 -26.93
N TYR A 417 6.15 -21.10 -27.36
CA TYR A 417 5.82 -22.37 -28.03
C TYR A 417 6.59 -22.55 -29.35
N GLU A 418 6.85 -21.47 -30.08
CA GLU A 418 7.70 -21.45 -31.27
C GLU A 418 9.15 -21.84 -30.93
N LYS A 419 9.74 -21.27 -29.87
CA LYS A 419 11.08 -21.66 -29.38
C LYS A 419 11.17 -23.15 -28.99
N HIS A 420 10.07 -23.75 -28.56
CA HIS A 420 10.00 -25.18 -28.20
C HIS A 420 9.58 -26.10 -29.35
N ASN A 421 9.47 -25.58 -30.59
CA ASN A 421 9.03 -26.32 -31.79
C ASN A 421 7.63 -26.96 -31.66
N GLN A 422 6.75 -26.46 -30.79
CA GLN A 422 5.38 -26.95 -30.61
C GLN A 422 4.38 -26.10 -31.41
N LEU A 423 4.39 -26.28 -32.74
CA LEU A 423 3.57 -25.48 -33.67
C LEU A 423 2.06 -25.73 -33.53
N SER A 424 1.66 -26.97 -33.21
CA SER A 424 0.25 -27.30 -32.98
C SER A 424 -0.33 -26.55 -31.80
N ASP A 425 0.44 -26.43 -30.72
CA ASP A 425 0.02 -25.79 -29.48
C ASP A 425 0.03 -24.27 -29.64
N ALA A 426 1.04 -23.72 -30.34
CA ALA A 426 1.07 -22.31 -30.72
C ALA A 426 -0.18 -21.91 -31.54
N ARG A 427 -0.56 -22.70 -32.55
CA ARG A 427 -1.78 -22.48 -33.35
C ARG A 427 -3.04 -22.53 -32.47
N MET A 428 -3.12 -23.48 -31.54
CA MET A 428 -4.26 -23.57 -30.62
C MET A 428 -4.34 -22.37 -29.67
N VAL A 429 -3.20 -21.90 -29.17
CA VAL A 429 -3.11 -20.71 -28.29
C VAL A 429 -3.55 -19.45 -29.04
N LEU A 430 -3.04 -19.23 -30.26
CA LEU A 430 -3.43 -18.11 -31.09
C LEU A 430 -4.91 -18.17 -31.49
N GLN A 431 -5.41 -19.37 -31.83
CA GLN A 431 -6.83 -19.57 -32.10
C GLN A 431 -7.71 -19.24 -30.87
N LYS A 432 -7.31 -19.67 -29.67
CA LYS A 432 -7.98 -19.29 -28.42
C LYS A 432 -7.92 -17.77 -28.20
N ALA A 433 -6.78 -17.14 -28.44
CA ALA A 433 -6.62 -15.70 -28.34
C ALA A 433 -7.58 -14.94 -29.27
N THR A 434 -7.83 -15.45 -30.48
CA THR A 434 -8.80 -14.81 -31.39
C THR A 434 -10.24 -14.82 -30.88
N GLY A 435 -10.59 -15.80 -30.03
CA GLY A 435 -11.89 -15.90 -29.37
C GLY A 435 -12.09 -14.90 -28.23
N VAL A 436 -11.03 -14.27 -27.75
CA VAL A 436 -11.05 -13.35 -26.61
C VAL A 436 -11.52 -11.96 -27.06
N GLY A 437 -12.54 -11.42 -26.39
CA GLY A 437 -13.09 -10.10 -26.70
C GLY A 437 -12.22 -8.97 -26.19
N PHE A 438 -11.19 -8.57 -26.94
CA PHE A 438 -10.36 -7.40 -26.62
C PHE A 438 -11.16 -6.08 -26.69
N ILE A 439 -10.64 -5.02 -26.07
CA ILE A 439 -11.24 -3.66 -26.12
C ILE A 439 -10.74 -2.90 -27.34
N HIS A 440 -9.46 -3.02 -27.66
CA HIS A 440 -8.84 -2.37 -28.81
C HIS A 440 -8.77 -3.32 -30.01
N VAL A 441 -9.19 -2.83 -31.17
CA VAL A 441 -9.09 -3.56 -32.45
C VAL A 441 -7.64 -3.79 -32.87
N GLU A 442 -6.74 -2.88 -32.48
CA GLU A 442 -5.30 -3.01 -32.73
C GLU A 442 -4.68 -4.21 -32.00
N ASP A 443 -5.17 -4.56 -30.82
CA ASP A 443 -4.66 -5.69 -30.03
C ASP A 443 -5.00 -7.01 -30.72
N LEU A 444 -6.24 -7.17 -31.19
CA LEU A 444 -6.63 -8.32 -31.99
C LEU A 444 -5.88 -8.36 -33.32
N ALA A 445 -5.73 -7.21 -34.00
CA ALA A 445 -4.96 -7.13 -35.25
C ALA A 445 -3.51 -7.57 -35.06
N SER A 446 -2.87 -7.21 -33.94
CA SER A 446 -1.49 -7.63 -33.64
C SER A 446 -1.35 -9.15 -33.47
N ILE A 447 -2.34 -9.82 -32.86
CA ILE A 447 -2.35 -11.28 -32.70
C ILE A 447 -2.47 -11.97 -34.07
N TRP A 448 -3.34 -11.47 -34.94
CA TRP A 448 -3.48 -12.01 -36.29
C TRP A 448 -2.23 -11.77 -37.16
N CYS A 449 -1.58 -10.60 -37.03
CA CYS A 449 -0.30 -10.33 -37.68
C CYS A 449 0.78 -11.31 -37.21
N GLU A 450 0.94 -11.52 -35.90
CA GLU A 450 1.96 -12.44 -35.37
C GLU A 450 1.63 -13.90 -35.71
N TRP A 451 0.35 -14.28 -35.82
CA TRP A 451 -0.01 -15.60 -36.35
C TRP A 451 0.42 -15.75 -37.81
N ALA A 452 0.14 -14.76 -38.66
CA ALA A 452 0.58 -14.80 -40.05
C ALA A 452 2.11 -14.82 -40.17
N GLU A 453 2.83 -14.00 -39.39
CA GLU A 453 4.30 -13.99 -39.35
C GLU A 453 4.87 -15.33 -38.87
N MET A 454 4.26 -15.99 -37.90
CA MET A 454 4.67 -17.32 -37.45
C MET A 454 4.55 -18.36 -38.59
N GLU A 455 3.43 -18.39 -39.31
CA GLU A 455 3.26 -19.31 -40.44
C GLU A 455 4.24 -19.00 -41.59
N ILE A 456 4.57 -17.72 -41.81
CA ILE A 456 5.59 -17.30 -42.78
C ILE A 456 6.98 -17.82 -42.39
N ARG A 457 7.36 -17.72 -41.10
CA ARG A 457 8.65 -18.25 -40.62
C ARG A 457 8.78 -19.76 -40.81
N HIS A 458 7.66 -20.48 -40.73
CA HIS A 458 7.61 -21.93 -40.95
C HIS A 458 7.41 -22.33 -42.42
N GLY A 459 7.25 -21.37 -43.34
CA GLY A 459 7.17 -21.60 -44.78
C GLY A 459 5.77 -21.97 -45.30
N GLU A 460 4.74 -21.94 -44.47
CA GLU A 460 3.35 -22.26 -44.86
C GLU A 460 2.61 -21.01 -45.35
N ILE A 461 3.04 -20.50 -46.51
CA ILE A 461 2.58 -19.21 -47.06
C ILE A 461 1.09 -19.26 -47.47
N GLU A 462 0.64 -20.39 -48.03
CA GLU A 462 -0.77 -20.57 -48.41
C GLU A 462 -1.70 -20.56 -47.17
N ALA A 463 -1.25 -21.16 -46.07
CA ALA A 463 -1.98 -21.13 -44.81
C ALA A 463 -2.04 -19.71 -44.23
N ALA A 464 -0.95 -18.95 -44.32
CA ALA A 464 -0.92 -17.54 -43.91
C ALA A 464 -1.90 -16.67 -44.72
N LEU A 465 -1.96 -16.86 -46.05
CA LEU A 465 -2.93 -16.17 -46.91
C LEU A 465 -4.37 -16.54 -46.57
N GLN A 466 -4.67 -17.83 -46.35
CA GLN A 466 -6.01 -18.28 -45.95
C GLN A 466 -6.40 -17.73 -44.57
N LEU A 467 -5.45 -17.64 -43.63
CA LEU A 467 -5.67 -17.08 -42.30
C LEU A 467 -5.98 -15.59 -42.36
N LEU A 468 -5.22 -14.82 -43.12
CA LEU A 468 -5.47 -13.39 -43.31
C LEU A 468 -6.76 -13.14 -44.09
N ALA A 469 -7.05 -13.92 -45.12
CA ALA A 469 -8.34 -13.87 -45.83
C ALA A 469 -9.52 -14.14 -44.88
N ARG A 470 -9.37 -15.06 -43.92
CA ARG A 470 -10.37 -15.31 -42.87
C ARG A 470 -10.48 -14.14 -41.89
N ALA A 471 -9.38 -13.48 -41.54
CA ALA A 471 -9.40 -12.31 -40.65
C ALA A 471 -10.04 -11.08 -41.30
N VAL A 472 -9.89 -10.96 -42.62
CA VAL A 472 -10.33 -9.83 -43.43
C VAL A 472 -11.79 -9.95 -43.87
N THR A 473 -12.33 -11.16 -43.95
CA THR A 473 -13.74 -11.37 -44.29
C THR A 473 -14.64 -10.96 -43.12
N PRO A 474 -15.63 -10.08 -43.34
CA PRO A 474 -16.52 -9.64 -42.27
C PRO A 474 -17.40 -10.81 -41.82
N THR A 475 -17.36 -11.10 -40.52
CA THR A 475 -18.21 -12.11 -39.88
C THR A 475 -19.68 -11.68 -39.75
N ALA A 476 -19.99 -10.39 -39.93
CA ALA A 476 -21.34 -9.84 -39.77
C ALA A 476 -21.84 -9.09 -41.02
N SER A 477 -23.11 -9.30 -41.36
CA SER A 477 -23.80 -8.75 -42.54
C SER A 477 -24.23 -7.28 -42.41
N HIS A 478 -23.98 -6.61 -41.28
CA HIS A 478 -24.40 -5.23 -40.99
C HIS A 478 -23.19 -4.28 -40.96
N LYS A 479 -23.41 -2.99 -41.26
CA LYS A 479 -22.37 -1.95 -41.21
C LYS A 479 -21.99 -1.65 -39.75
N VAL A 480 -20.89 -2.24 -39.29
CA VAL A 480 -20.37 -2.04 -37.93
C VAL A 480 -19.43 -0.85 -37.89
N ASP A 481 -19.63 0.12 -37.00
CA ASP A 481 -18.72 1.26 -36.84
C ASP A 481 -17.45 0.87 -36.06
N TYR A 482 -16.29 1.39 -36.50
CA TYR A 482 -14.97 1.05 -35.93
C TYR A 482 -14.87 1.38 -34.43
N TYR A 483 -15.57 2.42 -33.99
CA TYR A 483 -15.50 2.96 -32.64
C TYR A 483 -16.61 2.47 -31.70
N ASP A 484 -17.50 1.58 -32.13
CA ASP A 484 -18.79 1.37 -31.46
C ASP A 484 -18.71 0.93 -29.99
N ARG A 485 -17.68 0.30 -29.44
CA ARG A 485 -17.67 -0.29 -28.06
C ARG A 485 -18.79 -1.31 -27.71
N SER A 486 -20.01 -1.27 -28.28
CA SER A 486 -21.07 -2.23 -27.93
C SER A 486 -20.90 -3.59 -28.60
N GLU A 487 -20.31 -3.62 -29.79
CA GLU A 487 -20.05 -4.85 -30.53
C GLU A 487 -18.70 -5.51 -30.21
N PRO A 488 -18.56 -6.84 -30.35
CA PRO A 488 -17.28 -7.53 -30.17
C PRO A 488 -16.24 -7.05 -31.19
N VAL A 489 -14.98 -6.94 -30.74
CA VAL A 489 -13.86 -6.46 -31.56
C VAL A 489 -13.58 -7.33 -32.79
N GLN A 490 -13.95 -8.61 -32.76
CA GLN A 490 -13.88 -9.51 -33.92
C GLN A 490 -14.64 -8.96 -35.13
N ASN A 491 -15.82 -8.37 -34.92
CA ASN A 491 -16.60 -7.79 -36.01
C ASN A 491 -15.97 -6.52 -36.58
N ARG A 492 -15.06 -5.86 -35.85
CA ARG A 492 -14.37 -4.64 -36.28
C ARG A 492 -13.01 -4.90 -36.92
N LEU A 493 -12.52 -6.14 -36.86
CA LEU A 493 -11.19 -6.53 -37.33
C LEU A 493 -10.98 -6.20 -38.82
N HIS A 494 -12.02 -6.41 -39.65
CA HIS A 494 -12.00 -6.10 -41.08
C HIS A 494 -11.78 -4.61 -41.40
N LYS A 495 -11.88 -3.70 -40.41
CA LYS A 495 -11.58 -2.27 -40.57
C LYS A 495 -10.15 -1.88 -40.20
N SER A 496 -9.34 -2.81 -39.71
CA SER A 496 -7.97 -2.51 -39.28
C SER A 496 -7.03 -2.37 -40.48
N LEU A 497 -6.42 -1.19 -40.62
CA LEU A 497 -5.49 -0.90 -41.71
C LEU A 497 -4.28 -1.83 -41.70
N ARG A 498 -3.73 -2.13 -40.51
CA ARG A 498 -2.51 -2.94 -40.35
C ARG A 498 -2.66 -4.37 -40.87
N LEU A 499 -3.85 -4.99 -40.71
CA LEU A 499 -4.09 -6.32 -41.27
C LEU A 499 -4.21 -6.27 -42.78
N TRP A 500 -4.88 -5.25 -43.31
CA TRP A 500 -5.00 -5.06 -44.75
C TRP A 500 -3.65 -4.80 -45.41
N THR A 501 -2.78 -3.98 -44.84
CA THR A 501 -1.44 -3.74 -45.40
C THR A 501 -0.63 -5.02 -45.43
N LEU A 502 -0.61 -5.80 -44.33
CA LEU A 502 0.09 -7.08 -44.32
C LEU A 502 -0.50 -8.06 -45.34
N TYR A 503 -1.83 -8.09 -45.48
CA TYR A 503 -2.50 -8.95 -46.45
C TYR A 503 -2.19 -8.54 -47.89
N THR A 504 -2.19 -7.25 -48.22
CA THR A 504 -1.84 -6.77 -49.56
C THR A 504 -0.37 -7.03 -49.88
N ASP A 505 0.53 -6.82 -48.93
CA ASP A 505 1.96 -7.06 -49.12
C ASP A 505 2.26 -8.55 -49.37
N LEU A 506 1.53 -9.45 -48.70
CA LEU A 506 1.65 -10.90 -48.90
C LEU A 506 1.03 -11.37 -50.21
N GLU A 507 -0.12 -10.82 -50.61
CA GLU A 507 -0.70 -11.11 -51.91
C GLU A 507 0.20 -10.57 -53.03
N GLU A 508 0.84 -9.41 -52.88
CA GLU A 508 1.74 -8.85 -53.89
C GLU A 508 3.00 -9.70 -54.09
N SER A 509 3.53 -10.27 -53.00
CA SER A 509 4.74 -11.10 -53.05
C SER A 509 4.50 -12.55 -53.48
N PHE A 510 3.36 -13.15 -53.13
CA PHE A 510 3.10 -14.58 -53.35
C PHE A 510 1.78 -14.90 -54.06
N GLY A 511 0.88 -13.93 -54.18
CA GLY A 511 -0.45 -14.10 -54.73
C GLY A 511 -0.50 -14.15 -56.25
N THR A 512 -1.69 -14.51 -56.76
CA THR A 512 -1.98 -14.43 -58.19
C THR A 512 -2.49 -13.04 -58.54
N PHE A 513 -2.31 -12.61 -59.79
CA PHE A 513 -2.82 -11.30 -60.26
C PHE A 513 -4.32 -11.09 -59.98
N GLN A 514 -5.12 -12.15 -59.98
CA GLN A 514 -6.55 -12.05 -59.70
C GLN A 514 -6.86 -11.91 -58.20
N THR A 515 -6.08 -12.57 -57.33
CA THR A 515 -6.28 -12.50 -55.88
C THR A 515 -5.79 -11.17 -55.32
N THR A 516 -4.65 -10.66 -55.80
CA THR A 516 -4.15 -9.31 -55.46
C THR A 516 -5.14 -8.23 -55.85
N LYS A 517 -5.64 -8.28 -57.09
CA LYS A 517 -6.66 -7.35 -57.57
C LYS A 517 -7.92 -7.39 -56.71
N ALA A 518 -8.43 -8.60 -56.43
CA ALA A 518 -9.60 -8.76 -55.57
C ALA A 518 -9.36 -8.25 -54.14
N ALA A 519 -8.15 -8.40 -53.59
CA ALA A 519 -7.76 -7.87 -52.28
C ALA A 519 -7.79 -6.34 -52.27
N TYR A 520 -7.18 -5.70 -53.26
CA TYR A 520 -7.18 -4.24 -53.38
C TYR A 520 -8.59 -3.68 -53.63
N ASP A 521 -9.39 -4.29 -54.51
CA ASP A 521 -10.78 -3.87 -54.74
C ASP A 521 -11.62 -3.98 -53.45
N ARG A 522 -11.48 -5.07 -52.68
CA ARG A 522 -12.16 -5.20 -51.38
C ARG A 522 -11.73 -4.11 -50.38
N MET A 523 -10.44 -3.77 -50.35
CA MET A 523 -9.92 -2.73 -49.46
C MET A 523 -10.51 -1.33 -49.78
N ILE A 524 -10.69 -1.05 -51.07
CA ILE A 524 -11.33 0.16 -51.57
C ILE A 524 -12.82 0.17 -51.20
N ASP A 525 -13.52 -0.95 -51.40
CA ASP A 525 -14.95 -1.09 -51.08
C ASP A 525 -15.24 -0.86 -49.59
N TYR A 526 -14.36 -1.35 -48.70
CA TYR A 526 -14.47 -1.11 -47.26
C TYR A 526 -14.06 0.30 -46.81
N ARG A 527 -13.52 1.14 -47.70
CA ARG A 527 -13.08 2.53 -47.45
C ARG A 527 -11.98 2.66 -46.38
N ILE A 528 -11.08 1.68 -46.28
CA ILE A 528 -9.97 1.67 -45.31
C ILE A 528 -8.66 2.10 -45.98
N ALA A 529 -8.61 2.12 -47.31
CA ALA A 529 -7.42 2.48 -48.08
C ALA A 529 -6.87 3.86 -47.68
N THR A 530 -5.56 3.99 -47.60
CA THR A 530 -4.87 5.28 -47.59
C THR A 530 -4.56 5.70 -49.03
N PRO A 531 -4.35 7.00 -49.31
CA PRO A 531 -3.94 7.46 -50.64
C PRO A 531 -2.70 6.73 -51.18
N GLN A 532 -1.76 6.38 -50.28
CA GLN A 532 -0.56 5.61 -50.62
C GLN A 532 -0.87 4.21 -51.15
N ILE A 533 -1.81 3.51 -50.53
CA ILE A 533 -2.17 2.15 -50.94
C ILE A 533 -2.82 2.15 -52.33
N ILE A 534 -3.57 3.21 -52.68
CA ILE A 534 -4.15 3.35 -54.03
C ILE A 534 -3.07 3.67 -55.06
N MET A 535 -2.07 4.46 -54.69
CA MET A 535 -0.90 4.67 -55.55
C MET A 535 -0.16 3.34 -55.78
N ASN A 536 0.09 2.55 -54.73
CA ASN A 536 0.71 1.23 -54.85
C ASN A 536 -0.12 0.29 -55.73
N TYR A 537 -1.44 0.26 -55.58
CA TYR A 537 -2.32 -0.54 -56.43
C TYR A 537 -2.28 -0.11 -57.89
N GLY A 538 -2.24 1.20 -58.14
CA GLY A 538 -2.09 1.74 -59.50
C GLY A 538 -0.75 1.35 -60.13
N LEU A 539 0.35 1.45 -59.37
CA LEU A 539 1.68 1.02 -59.81
C LEU A 539 1.72 -0.50 -60.11
N PHE A 540 1.15 -1.33 -59.24
CA PHE A 540 1.05 -2.78 -59.44
C PHE A 540 0.32 -3.13 -60.75
N LEU A 541 -0.81 -2.46 -61.02
CA LEU A 541 -1.56 -2.68 -62.25
C LEU A 541 -0.82 -2.18 -63.50
N GLU A 542 0.00 -1.14 -63.37
CA GLU A 542 0.86 -0.63 -64.44
C GLU A 542 2.01 -1.60 -64.78
N GLU A 543 2.66 -2.17 -63.77
CA GLU A 543 3.72 -3.19 -63.95
C GLU A 543 3.19 -4.43 -64.70
N HIS A 544 1.94 -4.82 -64.41
CA HIS A 544 1.26 -5.94 -65.10
C HIS A 544 0.59 -5.56 -66.43
N ASN A 545 0.74 -4.33 -66.90
CA ASN A 545 0.19 -3.78 -68.14
C ASN A 545 -1.35 -3.63 -68.23
N TYR A 546 -2.07 -3.54 -67.10
CA TYR A 546 -3.52 -3.34 -67.04
C TYR A 546 -3.92 -1.88 -66.76
N PHE A 547 -3.61 -1.01 -67.70
CA PHE A 547 -3.73 0.44 -67.54
C PHE A 547 -5.18 0.94 -67.39
N GLU A 548 -6.15 0.35 -68.13
CA GLU A 548 -7.55 0.75 -67.97
C GLU A 548 -8.11 0.42 -66.59
N GLU A 549 -7.58 -0.62 -65.95
CA GLU A 549 -7.97 -1.00 -64.60
C GLU A 549 -7.27 -0.13 -63.56
N ALA A 550 -6.00 0.24 -63.81
CA ALA A 550 -5.29 1.23 -63.01
C ALA A 550 -6.05 2.56 -62.99
N PHE A 551 -6.53 3.03 -64.15
CA PHE A 551 -7.30 4.26 -64.23
C PHE A 551 -8.65 4.17 -63.49
N LYS A 552 -9.34 3.02 -63.54
CA LYS A 552 -10.55 2.79 -62.73
C LYS A 552 -10.24 2.78 -61.23
N ALA A 553 -9.11 2.22 -60.82
CA ALA A 553 -8.69 2.20 -59.43
C ALA A 553 -8.43 3.63 -58.90
N TYR A 554 -7.77 4.47 -59.69
CA TYR A 554 -7.57 5.89 -59.37
C TYR A 554 -8.89 6.67 -59.32
N GLU A 555 -9.80 6.47 -60.28
CA GLU A 555 -11.13 7.09 -60.28
C GLU A 555 -11.95 6.70 -59.02
N LYS A 556 -11.93 5.41 -58.65
CA LYS A 556 -12.51 4.93 -57.39
C LYS A 556 -11.85 5.59 -56.17
N GLY A 557 -10.52 5.71 -56.18
CA GLY A 557 -9.77 6.39 -55.11
C GLY A 557 -10.18 7.85 -54.93
N VAL A 558 -10.23 8.62 -56.02
CA VAL A 558 -10.65 10.02 -56.03
C VAL A 558 -12.08 10.20 -55.50
N ALA A 559 -12.97 9.25 -55.78
CA ALA A 559 -14.35 9.31 -55.28
C ALA A 559 -14.45 9.16 -53.74
N ILE A 560 -13.45 8.55 -53.10
CA ILE A 560 -13.45 8.25 -51.66
C ILE A 560 -12.80 9.36 -50.83
N PHE A 561 -11.67 9.94 -51.28
CA PHE A 561 -10.97 10.97 -50.49
C PHE A 561 -11.49 12.38 -50.73
N ARG A 562 -11.29 13.23 -49.73
CA ARG A 562 -11.52 14.68 -49.82
C ARG A 562 -10.17 15.41 -49.83
N TRP A 563 -10.13 16.58 -50.46
CA TRP A 563 -8.96 17.47 -50.44
C TRP A 563 -8.48 17.71 -49.01
N PRO A 564 -7.16 17.70 -48.70
CA PRO A 564 -5.97 17.77 -49.57
C PRO A 564 -5.37 16.44 -50.08
N ASN A 565 -5.75 15.30 -49.52
CA ASN A 565 -5.10 14.01 -49.80
C ASN A 565 -5.36 13.44 -51.21
N VAL A 566 -6.34 14.00 -51.91
CA VAL A 566 -6.68 13.66 -53.30
C VAL A 566 -5.62 14.20 -54.27
N PHE A 567 -4.89 15.26 -53.89
CA PHE A 567 -3.91 15.92 -54.75
C PHE A 567 -2.84 14.95 -55.25
N ASP A 568 -2.30 14.12 -54.36
CA ASP A 568 -1.25 13.17 -54.73
C ASP A 568 -1.77 12.08 -55.68
N ILE A 569 -3.02 11.63 -55.49
CA ILE A 569 -3.69 10.65 -56.36
C ILE A 569 -3.95 11.24 -57.76
N TRP A 570 -4.43 12.49 -57.83
CA TRP A 570 -4.64 13.18 -59.10
C TRP A 570 -3.33 13.43 -59.84
N ALA A 571 -2.27 13.80 -59.12
CA ALA A 571 -0.95 14.02 -59.71
C ALA A 571 -0.44 12.74 -60.39
N THR A 572 -0.46 11.58 -59.71
CA THR A 572 -0.03 10.30 -60.30
C THR A 572 -0.96 9.85 -61.43
N TYR A 573 -2.27 10.00 -61.26
CA TYR A 573 -3.24 9.62 -62.30
C TYR A 573 -3.03 10.41 -63.59
N LEU A 574 -2.86 11.72 -63.48
CA LEU A 574 -2.65 12.60 -64.63
C LEU A 574 -1.28 12.39 -65.27
N THR A 575 -0.21 12.16 -64.52
CA THR A 575 1.10 11.83 -65.11
C THR A 575 1.02 10.52 -65.90
N ASN A 576 0.43 9.48 -65.32
CA ASN A 576 0.39 8.16 -65.93
C ASN A 576 -0.57 8.13 -67.14
N PHE A 577 -1.65 8.91 -67.09
CA PHE A 577 -2.54 9.11 -68.24
C PHE A 577 -1.83 9.85 -69.39
N MET A 578 -1.06 10.90 -69.07
CA MET A 578 -0.35 11.72 -70.05
C MET A 578 0.83 10.99 -70.71
N GLU A 579 1.57 10.16 -69.97
CA GLU A 579 2.68 9.37 -70.53
C GLU A 579 2.21 8.34 -71.56
N ARG A 580 1.00 7.79 -71.40
CA ARG A 580 0.49 6.71 -72.27
C ARG A 580 -0.42 7.19 -73.41
N TYR A 581 -1.36 8.09 -73.13
CA TYR A 581 -2.38 8.52 -74.11
C TYR A 581 -2.06 9.84 -74.80
N GLY A 582 -0.79 10.26 -74.81
CA GLY A 582 -0.26 11.51 -75.41
C GLY A 582 -0.47 11.66 -76.92
N GLY A 583 -1.72 11.60 -77.38
CA GLY A 583 -2.14 11.83 -78.76
C GLY A 583 -3.53 11.30 -79.13
N SER A 584 -4.07 10.26 -78.48
CA SER A 584 -5.26 9.54 -79.00
C SER A 584 -6.60 9.87 -78.33
N LYS A 585 -6.63 10.36 -77.08
CA LYS A 585 -7.87 10.67 -76.34
C LYS A 585 -7.77 11.98 -75.55
N LEU A 586 -7.50 13.08 -76.26
CA LEU A 586 -7.33 14.43 -75.68
C LEU A 586 -8.59 14.99 -75.01
N GLU A 587 -9.78 14.66 -75.52
CA GLU A 587 -11.06 15.09 -74.93
C GLU A 587 -11.25 14.48 -73.55
N ARG A 588 -10.98 13.18 -73.39
CA ARG A 588 -11.04 12.51 -72.08
C ARG A 588 -10.01 13.08 -71.09
N ALA A 589 -8.82 13.46 -71.57
CA ALA A 589 -7.84 14.15 -70.73
C ALA A 589 -8.39 15.49 -70.22
N ARG A 590 -9.04 16.26 -71.10
CA ARG A 590 -9.66 17.54 -70.73
C ARG A 590 -10.78 17.37 -69.71
N ASP A 591 -11.68 16.41 -69.92
CA ASP A 591 -12.76 16.12 -68.98
C ASP A 591 -12.21 15.74 -67.60
N LEU A 592 -11.09 15.00 -67.54
CA LEU A 592 -10.41 14.65 -66.29
C LEU A 592 -9.80 15.89 -65.63
N PHE A 593 -9.11 16.76 -66.38
CA PHE A 593 -8.58 18.02 -65.86
C PHE A 593 -9.70 18.96 -65.36
N GLU A 594 -10.83 19.02 -66.06
CA GLU A 594 -12.00 19.80 -65.62
C GLU A 594 -12.59 19.23 -64.31
N GLN A 595 -12.71 17.91 -64.18
CA GLN A 595 -13.16 17.26 -62.94
C GLN A 595 -12.20 17.47 -61.76
N CYS A 596 -10.88 17.53 -62.00
CA CYS A 596 -9.91 17.92 -60.98
C CYS A 596 -10.14 19.35 -60.51
N LEU A 597 -10.23 20.28 -61.45
CA LEU A 597 -10.28 21.73 -61.21
C LEU A 597 -11.60 22.16 -60.57
N GLU A 598 -12.73 21.56 -60.96
CA GLU A 598 -14.05 21.88 -60.42
C GLU A 598 -14.17 21.54 -58.92
N ARG A 599 -13.43 20.54 -58.45
CA ARG A 599 -13.43 20.13 -57.03
C ARG A 599 -12.32 20.79 -56.19
N CYS A 600 -11.40 21.56 -56.80
CA CYS A 600 -10.13 21.98 -56.21
C CYS A 600 -10.23 23.27 -55.35
N PRO A 601 -9.75 23.29 -54.08
CA PRO A 601 -9.59 24.52 -53.31
C PRO A 601 -8.43 25.39 -53.84
N SER A 602 -8.61 26.72 -53.82
CA SER A 602 -7.71 27.72 -54.42
C SER A 602 -6.22 27.68 -54.03
N LYS A 603 -5.85 26.94 -52.99
CA LYS A 603 -4.46 26.79 -52.51
C LYS A 603 -3.64 25.74 -53.27
N PHE A 604 -4.26 24.71 -53.86
CA PHE A 604 -3.56 23.60 -54.55
C PHE A 604 -3.60 23.70 -56.09
N ALA A 605 -4.50 24.53 -56.63
CA ALA A 605 -4.66 24.76 -58.06
C ALA A 605 -3.34 25.14 -58.77
N LYS A 606 -2.45 25.91 -58.11
CA LYS A 606 -1.21 26.44 -58.72
C LYS A 606 -0.27 25.34 -59.24
N ARG A 607 -0.25 24.15 -58.63
CA ARG A 607 0.63 23.04 -59.03
C ARG A 607 -0.02 22.16 -60.12
N GLU A 608 -1.34 22.00 -60.10
CA GLU A 608 -2.08 21.36 -61.20
C GLU A 608 -2.04 22.20 -62.47
N PHE A 609 -2.17 23.53 -62.37
CA PHE A 609 -1.98 24.44 -63.52
C PHE A 609 -0.59 24.32 -64.13
N LEU A 610 0.45 24.13 -63.30
CA LEU A 610 1.81 23.89 -63.79
C LEU A 610 1.93 22.55 -64.51
N SER A 611 1.36 21.48 -63.97
CA SER A 611 1.35 20.14 -64.61
C SER A 611 0.55 20.12 -65.93
N ALA A 612 -0.60 20.80 -65.97
CA ALA A 612 -1.38 20.98 -67.19
C ALA A 612 -0.63 21.82 -68.24
N SER A 613 0.09 22.87 -67.81
CA SER A 613 0.88 23.72 -68.71
C SER A 613 2.11 23.01 -69.29
N THR A 614 2.78 22.13 -68.52
CA THR A 614 3.91 21.33 -69.00
C THR A 614 3.44 20.21 -69.93
N GLY A 615 2.27 19.62 -69.64
CA GLY A 615 1.57 18.69 -70.54
C GLY A 615 1.22 19.32 -71.89
N GLN A 616 0.66 20.53 -71.90
CA GLN A 616 0.38 21.28 -73.14
C GLN A 616 1.64 21.64 -73.93
N ARG A 617 2.73 22.02 -73.26
CA ARG A 617 4.00 22.36 -73.93
C ARG A 617 4.63 21.17 -74.65
N LYS A 618 4.40 19.94 -74.20
CA LYS A 618 4.89 18.72 -74.87
C LYS A 618 4.09 18.31 -76.12
N PHE A 619 2.82 18.74 -76.26
CA PHE A 619 1.91 18.21 -77.29
C PHE A 619 1.28 19.26 -78.22
N THR A 620 1.84 20.48 -78.32
CA THR A 620 1.43 21.53 -79.29
C THR A 620 -0.09 21.67 -79.46
N LEU A 621 -0.80 21.98 -78.37
CA LEU A 621 -2.21 22.36 -78.45
C LEU A 621 -2.34 23.89 -78.63
N ASN A 622 -3.16 24.30 -79.60
CA ASN A 622 -3.42 25.70 -79.97
C ASN A 622 -3.82 26.56 -78.76
N ALA A 623 -3.18 27.74 -78.64
CA ALA A 623 -3.36 28.72 -77.57
C ALA A 623 -4.80 29.26 -77.39
N VAL A 624 -5.69 29.00 -78.35
CA VAL A 624 -7.05 29.56 -78.40
C VAL A 624 -7.98 28.94 -77.35
N THR A 625 -7.77 27.68 -76.95
CA THR A 625 -8.67 27.01 -75.98
C THR A 625 -8.37 27.36 -74.52
N PHE A 626 -7.21 27.95 -74.22
CA PHE A 626 -6.86 28.33 -72.84
C PHE A 626 -7.47 29.68 -72.42
N GLN A 627 -7.82 30.52 -73.39
CA GLN A 627 -8.43 31.83 -73.14
C GLN A 627 -9.90 31.73 -72.74
N GLN A 628 -10.57 30.62 -73.06
CA GLN A 628 -11.96 30.35 -72.65
C GLN A 628 -12.08 29.72 -71.25
N LEU A 629 -10.99 29.18 -70.69
CA LEU A 629 -10.95 28.64 -69.32
C LEU A 629 -10.48 29.68 -68.28
N LEU A 630 -10.11 30.88 -68.73
CA LEU A 630 -9.63 32.00 -67.88
C LEU A 630 -10.73 33.02 -67.53
N TYR A 631 -11.99 32.77 -67.90
CA TYR A 631 -13.16 33.59 -67.54
C TYR A 631 -14.14 32.84 -66.66
#